data_AF-A0A455SEY1-F1
#
_entry.id   AF-A0A455SEY1-F1
#
_cell.length_a   1.000
_cell.length_b   1.000
_cell.length_c   1.000
_cell.angle_alpha   90.00
_cell.angle_beta   90.00
_cell.angle_gamma   90.00
#
_symmetry.space_group_name_H-M   'P 1'
#
loop_
_entity.id
_entity.type
_entity.pdbx_description
1 polymer ?
#
loop_
_entity_poly.entity_id
_entity_poly.type
_entity_poly.pdbx_seq_one_letter_code
_entity_poly.pdbx_strand_id
1 'polypeptide(L)' 'MVSFEHDIKPLFREDDRDAMDFVFDLWNYDDVRANADNILERIKDGSMPCDEEWPQERIELLERWIQEGMPA' A
#
# COMPACT_ATOMS: atom_id res chain seq x y z
N MET A 1 -7.97 -13.58 -6.31
CA MET A 1 -7.29 -12.50 -7.02
C MET A 1 -7.35 -11.33 -6.08
N VAL A 2 -6.19 -10.85 -5.66
CA VAL A 2 -6.09 -9.68 -4.78
C VAL A 2 -6.34 -8.46 -5.64
N SER A 3 -7.26 -7.59 -5.27
CA SER A 3 -7.62 -6.37 -6.02
C SER A 3 -7.29 -5.11 -5.23
N PHE A 4 -7.06 -4.00 -5.92
CA PHE A 4 -6.77 -2.75 -5.25
C PHE A 4 -7.95 -2.30 -4.38
N GLU A 5 -9.15 -2.23 -4.96
CA GLU A 5 -10.31 -1.65 -4.26
C GLU A 5 -10.76 -2.46 -3.04
N HIS A 6 -10.68 -3.78 -3.08
CA HIS A 6 -11.17 -4.63 -1.98
C HIS A 6 -10.10 -5.04 -0.98
N ASP A 7 -8.84 -5.21 -1.42
CA ASP A 7 -7.82 -5.86 -0.61
C ASP A 7 -6.66 -4.92 -0.24
N ILE A 8 -6.31 -3.93 -1.07
CA ILE A 8 -5.15 -3.05 -0.84
C ILE A 8 -5.54 -1.71 -0.27
N LYS A 9 -6.51 -1.03 -0.89
CA LYS A 9 -6.97 0.30 -0.46
C LYS A 9 -7.42 0.32 1.02
N PRO A 10 -8.14 -0.68 1.57
CA PRO A 10 -8.53 -0.69 2.98
C PRO A 10 -7.36 -0.89 3.95
N LEU A 11 -6.17 -1.28 3.48
CA LEU A 11 -4.99 -1.42 4.34
C LEU A 11 -4.40 -0.06 4.72
N PHE A 12 -4.57 0.95 3.87
CA PHE A 12 -4.19 2.34 4.13
C PHE A 12 -5.32 3.05 4.87
N ARG A 13 -5.04 3.47 6.11
CA ARG A 13 -5.96 4.28 6.90
C ARG A 13 -6.04 5.70 6.35
N GLU A 14 -7.05 6.43 6.77
CA GLU A 14 -7.17 7.87 6.45
C GLU A 14 -5.93 8.65 6.91
N ASP A 15 -5.42 8.38 8.12
CA ASP A 15 -4.18 8.99 8.63
C ASP A 15 -2.97 8.68 7.76
N ASP A 16 -2.86 7.46 7.22
CA ASP A 16 -1.76 7.05 6.33
C ASP A 16 -1.83 7.84 5.02
N ARG A 17 -3.04 8.01 4.47
CA ARG A 17 -3.29 8.79 3.26
C ARG A 17 -2.98 10.26 3.48
N ASP A 18 -3.47 10.87 4.56
CA ASP A 18 -3.22 12.27 4.88
C ASP A 18 -1.73 12.54 5.09
N ALA A 19 -1.01 11.58 5.68
CA ALA A 19 0.44 11.65 5.83
C ALA A 19 1.18 11.55 4.49
N MET A 20 0.56 11.06 3.41
CA MET A 20 1.19 10.84 2.10
C MET A 20 0.63 11.73 0.97
N ASP A 21 -0.48 12.43 1.18
CA ASP A 21 -1.19 13.24 0.17
C ASP A 21 -0.31 14.34 -0.47
N PHE A 22 0.80 14.70 0.18
CA PHE A 22 1.81 15.61 -0.38
C PHE A 22 2.73 14.98 -1.43
N VAL A 23 2.77 13.64 -1.52
CA VAL A 23 3.57 12.86 -2.48
C VAL A 23 2.67 12.23 -3.54
N PHE A 24 1.66 11.47 -3.13
CA PHE A 24 0.64 10.83 -3.98
C PHE A 24 -0.51 10.28 -3.12
N ASP A 25 -1.65 9.94 -3.74
CA ASP A 25 -2.84 9.47 -3.02
C ASP A 25 -2.82 7.94 -2.83
N LEU A 26 -2.72 7.48 -1.59
CA LEU A 26 -2.76 6.04 -1.22
C LEU A 26 -4.10 5.36 -1.49
N TRP A 27 -5.15 6.11 -1.84
CA TRP A 27 -6.44 5.59 -2.26
C TRP A 27 -6.69 5.74 -3.77
N ASN A 28 -5.72 6.25 -4.51
CA ASN A 28 -5.72 6.27 -5.96
C ASN A 28 -4.97 5.05 -6.52
N TYR A 29 -5.67 4.25 -7.33
CA TYR A 29 -5.11 3.05 -7.92
C TYR A 29 -3.86 3.32 -8.78
N ASP A 30 -3.90 4.35 -9.63
CA ASP A 30 -2.80 4.64 -10.55
C ASP A 30 -1.56 5.10 -9.78
N ASP A 31 -1.74 5.90 -8.73
CA ASP A 31 -0.66 6.35 -7.84
C ASP A 31 -0.04 5.18 -7.07
N VAL A 32 -0.85 4.34 -6.43
CA VAL A 32 -0.36 3.18 -5.67
C VAL A 32 0.32 2.18 -6.60
N ARG A 33 -0.25 1.93 -7.80
CA ARG A 33 0.35 1.07 -8.81
C ARG A 33 1.69 1.61 -9.32
N ALA A 34 1.79 2.91 -9.57
CA ALA A 34 3.02 3.53 -10.05
C ALA A 34 4.16 3.48 -9.00
N ASN A 35 3.80 3.39 -7.72
CA ASN A 35 4.73 3.43 -6.59
C ASN A 35 4.81 2.11 -5.81
N ALA A 36 4.20 1.02 -6.30
CA ALA A 36 3.98 -0.19 -5.52
C ALA A 36 5.26 -0.80 -4.93
N ASP A 37 6.34 -0.85 -5.71
CA ASP A 37 7.64 -1.37 -5.27
C ASP A 37 8.25 -0.50 -4.16
N ASN A 38 8.19 0.83 -4.30
CA ASN A 38 8.67 1.77 -3.29
C ASN A 38 7.85 1.68 -2.00
N ILE A 39 6.52 1.58 -2.12
CA ILE A 39 5.61 1.41 -0.98
C ILE A 39 5.96 0.11 -0.24
N LEU A 40 6.15 -0.99 -0.96
CA LEU A 40 6.51 -2.28 -0.36
C LEU A 40 7.87 -2.21 0.37
N GLU A 41 8.87 -1.55 -0.21
CA GLU A 41 10.17 -1.35 0.44
C GLU A 41 10.01 -0.58 1.77
N ARG A 42 9.27 0.52 1.76
CA ARG A 42 9.01 1.37 2.93
C ARG A 42 8.17 0.70 4.01
N ILE A 43 7.28 -0.21 3.61
CA ILE A 43 6.51 -1.00 4.58
C ILE A 43 7.39 -2.07 5.22
N LYS A 44 8.28 -2.71 4.44
CA LYS A 44 9.21 -3.72 4.96
C LYS A 44 10.32 -3.15 5.84
N ASP A 45 10.75 -1.92 5.57
CA ASP A 45 11.75 -1.24 6.37
C ASP A 45 11.18 -0.62 7.67
N GLY A 46 9.84 -0.64 7.82
CA GLY A 46 9.13 -0.11 8.99
C GLY A 46 9.02 1.41 9.04
N SER A 47 9.44 2.13 7.99
CA SER A 47 9.32 3.59 7.91
C SER A 47 7.92 4.05 7.51
N MET A 48 7.10 3.15 6.95
CA MET A 48 5.70 3.36 6.66
C MET A 48 4.84 2.19 7.17
N PRO A 49 3.69 2.45 7.81
CA PRO A 49 3.22 3.75 8.32
C PRO A 49 4.15 4.40 9.36
N CYS A 50 4.06 5.72 9.54
CA CYS A 50 4.93 6.47 10.45
C CYS A 50 4.63 6.24 11.95
N ASP A 51 3.50 5.64 12.28
CA ASP A 51 3.00 5.42 13.65
C ASP A 51 3.01 3.94 14.06
N GLU A 52 2.63 3.02 13.16
CA GLU A 52 2.57 1.59 13.43
C GLU A 52 2.95 0.76 12.20
N GLU A 53 3.92 -0.14 12.37
CA GLU A 53 4.34 -1.09 11.34
C GLU A 53 3.18 -2.03 10.96
N TRP A 54 3.12 -2.40 9.68
CA TRP A 54 2.12 -3.39 9.24
C TRP A 54 2.45 -4.79 9.76
N PRO A 55 1.44 -5.57 10.19
CA PRO A 55 1.63 -6.98 10.46
C PRO A 55 1.96 -7.72 9.16
N GLN A 56 2.72 -8.81 9.29
CA GLN A 56 3.27 -9.59 8.17
C GLN A 56 2.21 -9.99 7.14
N GLU A 57 1.00 -10.34 7.58
CA GLU A 57 -0.10 -10.75 6.69
C GLU A 57 -0.54 -9.65 5.72
N ARG A 58 -0.46 -8.37 6.12
CA ARG A 58 -0.77 -7.23 5.23
C ARG A 58 0.34 -6.99 4.23
N ILE A 59 1.59 -7.16 4.65
CA ILE A 59 2.76 -7.06 3.77
C ILE A 59 2.65 -8.13 2.67
N GLU A 60 2.36 -9.38 3.05
CA GLU A 60 2.16 -10.49 2.11
C GLU A 60 1.00 -10.26 1.14
N LEU A 61 -0.06 -9.56 1.58
CA LEU A 61 -1.19 -9.22 0.72
C LEU A 61 -0.79 -8.20 -0.35
N LEU A 62 -0.03 -7.17 0.02
CA LEU A 62 0.54 -6.20 -0.91
C LEU A 62 1.53 -6.86 -1.89
N GLU A 63 2.42 -7.72 -1.39
CA GLU A 63 3.34 -8.49 -2.23
C GLU A 63 2.60 -9.32 -3.28
N ARG A 64 1.52 -10.00 -2.86
CA ARG A 64 0.72 -10.83 -3.74
C ARG A 64 0.01 -10.00 -4.80
N TRP A 65 -0.54 -8.85 -4.44
CA TRP A 65 -1.14 -7.93 -5.41
C TRP A 65 -0.14 -7.47 -6.48
N ILE A 66 1.10 -7.15 -6.07
CA ILE A 66 2.19 -6.80 -6.99
C ILE A 66 2.52 -7.98 -7.91
N GLN A 67 2.66 -9.19 -7.36
CA GLN A 67 2.95 -10.41 -8.13
C GLN A 67 1.83 -10.80 -9.10
N GLU A 68 0.57 -10.52 -8.75
CA GLU A 68 -0.60 -10.75 -9.61
C GLU A 68 -0.75 -9.69 -10.72
N GLY A 69 0.16 -8.72 -10.80
CA GLY A 69 0.16 -7.68 -11.84
C GLY A 69 -0.66 -6.45 -11.49
N MET A 70 -0.93 -6.24 -10.19
CA MET A 70 -1.63 -5.07 -9.63
C MET A 70 -3.01 -4.85 -10.25
N PRO A 71 -3.94 -5.83 -10.21
CA PRO A 71 -5.29 -5.63 -10.73
C PRO A 71 -6.07 -4.62 -9.86
N ALA A 72 -6.92 -3.82 -10.52
CA ALA A 72 -7.78 -2.84 -9.85
C ALA A 72 -8.86 -3.51 -8.98
#